data_AF-A0A1G3J5A5-F1
#
_entry.id   AF-A0A1G3J5A5-F1
#
_cell.length_a   1.000
_cell.length_b   1.000
_cell.length_c   1.000
_cell.angle_alpha   90.00
_cell.angle_beta   90.00
_cell.angle_gamma   90.00
#
_symmetry.space_group_name_H-M   'P 1'
#
loop_
_entity.id
_entity.type
_entity.pdbx_description
1 polymer ?
#
loop_
_entity_poly.entity_id
_entity_poly.type
_entity_poly.pdbx_seq_one_letter_code
_entity_poly.pdbx_strand_id
1 'polypeptide(L)'
;MKKTIMLVLAGFLSLATYAQQTAPKQDSTKATHSCPMHPEITGTEKDKCSKCKMSLTPVKQYVCPMHADITSTKKDAKCSKCGMALKEAKPAHSKH
;
A
#
# COMPACT_ATOMS: atom_id res chain seq x y z
N MET A 1 -57.69 2.63 21.13
CA MET A 1 -57.80 4.01 20.59
C MET A 1 -57.69 4.99 21.76
N LYS A 2 -57.08 6.16 21.54
CA LYS A 2 -57.06 7.33 22.45
C LYS A 2 -55.86 7.42 23.40
N LYS A 3 -54.71 7.77 22.84
CA LYS A 3 -53.80 8.81 23.36
C LYS A 3 -52.80 9.20 22.27
N THR A 4 -53.35 9.82 21.23
CA THR A 4 -52.66 10.60 20.20
C THR A 4 -52.10 11.90 20.78
N ILE A 5 -51.27 11.81 21.84
CA ILE A 5 -50.66 12.96 22.51
C ILE A 5 -49.18 12.63 22.77
N MET A 6 -48.39 12.64 21.69
CA MET A 6 -47.01 13.15 21.67
C MET A 6 -46.79 13.71 20.27
N LEU A 7 -47.58 14.77 20.02
CA LEU A 7 -47.35 15.80 19.02
C LEU A 7 -45.86 16.19 18.99
N VAL A 8 -45.33 16.36 17.76
CA VAL A 8 -44.30 17.35 17.44
C VAL A 8 -42.91 17.03 17.99
N LEU A 9 -42.20 16.11 17.33
CA LEU A 9 -40.74 16.18 17.18
C LEU A 9 -40.44 16.27 15.69
N ALA A 10 -40.57 17.51 15.21
CA ALA A 10 -39.74 18.17 14.23
C ALA A 10 -39.02 17.26 13.22
N GLY A 11 -39.47 17.31 11.97
CA GLY A 11 -38.56 17.14 10.85
C GLY A 11 -37.44 18.17 10.96
N PHE A 12 -36.22 17.71 11.16
CA PHE A 12 -34.95 18.34 10.77
C PHE A 12 -33.85 17.40 11.24
N LEU A 13 -33.53 16.38 10.44
CA LEU A 13 -32.13 15.91 10.34
C LEU A 13 -31.92 14.99 9.14
N SER A 14 -32.46 15.37 7.97
CA SER A 14 -31.65 15.21 6.77
C SER A 14 -30.52 16.21 6.91
N LEU A 15 -29.34 15.78 7.38
CA LEU A 15 -28.00 16.30 7.07
C LEU A 15 -27.00 15.69 8.07
N ALA A 16 -25.92 15.11 7.53
CA ALA A 16 -24.67 14.79 8.21
C ALA A 16 -24.63 13.53 9.11
N THR A 17 -24.69 12.36 8.49
CA THR A 17 -23.69 11.33 8.83
C THR A 17 -22.92 10.98 7.56
N TYR A 18 -21.95 11.85 7.32
CA TYR A 18 -20.61 11.55 6.84
C TYR A 18 -20.49 10.33 5.94
N ALA A 19 -20.13 10.61 4.69
CA ALA A 19 -19.30 9.77 3.86
C ALA A 19 -18.39 8.89 4.75
N GLN A 20 -18.59 7.57 4.72
CA GLN A 20 -17.52 6.63 5.01
C GLN A 20 -16.53 6.77 3.85
N GLN A 21 -15.80 7.88 3.90
CA GLN A 21 -14.59 8.10 3.17
C GLN A 21 -13.69 6.95 3.58
N THR A 22 -13.55 5.99 2.68
CA THR A 22 -12.51 4.98 2.72
C THR A 22 -11.18 5.73 2.67
N ALA A 23 -10.73 6.23 3.82
CA ALA A 23 -9.35 6.61 4.03
C ALA A 23 -8.61 5.29 4.21
N PRO A 24 -7.74 4.86 3.29
CA PRO A 24 -6.78 3.83 3.61
C PRO A 24 -5.94 4.38 4.75
N LYS A 25 -6.17 3.83 5.94
CA LYS A 25 -5.34 3.97 7.12
C LYS A 25 -3.92 3.69 6.64
N GLN A 26 -3.10 4.73 6.50
CA GLN A 26 -1.68 4.63 6.20
C GLN A 26 -1.02 4.11 7.48
N ASP A 27 -1.24 2.81 7.71
CA ASP A 27 -0.43 2.01 8.59
C ASP A 27 0.98 2.05 7.99
N SER A 28 1.95 2.40 8.80
CA SER A 28 3.38 2.52 8.47
C SER A 28 4.00 1.16 8.11
N THR A 29 3.20 0.24 7.60
CA THR A 29 3.60 -1.05 7.07
C THR A 29 4.40 -0.78 5.81
N LYS A 30 5.73 -0.88 5.97
CA LYS A 30 6.75 -0.82 4.91
C LYS A 30 6.18 -1.38 3.61
N ALA A 31 5.96 -0.53 2.62
CA ALA A 31 5.32 -0.96 1.38
C ALA A 31 6.18 -2.07 0.73
N THR A 32 5.62 -3.27 0.69
CA THR A 32 6.33 -4.49 0.30
C THR A 32 6.00 -4.87 -1.14
N HIS A 33 4.98 -4.27 -1.72
CA HIS A 33 4.49 -4.54 -3.06
C HIS A 33 4.37 -3.23 -3.86
N SER A 34 4.59 -3.31 -5.17
CA SER A 34 4.41 -2.21 -6.12
C SER A 34 3.68 -2.67 -7.37
N CYS A 35 3.02 -1.74 -8.07
CA CYS A 35 2.39 -2.07 -9.34
C CYS A 35 3.47 -2.26 -10.41
N PRO A 36 3.46 -3.37 -11.17
CA PRO A 36 4.48 -3.63 -12.19
C PRO A 36 4.45 -2.62 -13.34
N MET A 37 3.31 -1.96 -13.58
CA MET A 37 3.16 -0.92 -14.61
C MET A 37 3.31 0.51 -14.06
N HIS A 38 3.04 0.71 -12.76
CA HIS A 38 3.09 2.01 -12.11
C HIS A 38 3.89 1.87 -10.80
N PRO A 39 5.23 1.82 -10.86
CA PRO A 39 6.08 1.52 -9.69
C PRO A 39 5.97 2.57 -8.58
N GLU A 40 5.47 3.77 -8.90
CA GLU A 40 5.07 4.81 -7.94
C GLU A 40 3.90 4.42 -7.03
N ILE A 41 3.10 3.41 -7.41
CA ILE A 41 2.01 2.89 -6.62
C ILE A 41 2.50 1.69 -5.83
N THR A 42 2.64 1.90 -4.52
CA THR A 42 3.14 0.92 -3.56
C THR A 42 2.09 0.59 -2.51
N GLY A 43 2.19 -0.60 -1.92
CA GLY A 43 1.27 -1.08 -0.88
C GLY A 43 1.63 -2.47 -0.39
N THR A 44 0.62 -3.24 -0.04
CA THR A 44 0.67 -4.61 0.48
C THR A 44 0.12 -5.62 -0.53
N GLU A 45 0.22 -6.91 -0.23
CA GLU A 45 -0.19 -8.00 -1.12
C GLU A 45 -1.66 -7.92 -1.56
N LYS A 46 -2.55 -7.38 -0.71
CA LYS A 46 -4.00 -7.29 -0.99
C LYS A 46 -4.39 -6.03 -1.75
N ASP A 47 -3.48 -5.09 -1.90
CA ASP A 47 -3.78 -3.81 -2.53
C ASP A 47 -3.80 -3.92 -4.06
N LYS A 48 -4.59 -3.05 -4.67
CA LYS A 48 -4.72 -2.92 -6.12
C LYS A 48 -4.21 -1.56 -6.56
N CYS A 49 -3.59 -1.54 -7.74
CA CYS A 49 -3.12 -0.32 -8.36
C CYS A 49 -4.27 0.64 -8.64
N SER A 50 -4.19 1.88 -8.16
CA SER A 50 -5.23 2.89 -8.37
C SER A 50 -5.37 3.34 -9.83
N LYS A 51 -4.35 3.12 -10.67
CA LYS A 51 -4.36 3.49 -12.10
C LYS A 51 -4.86 2.36 -13.00
N CYS A 52 -4.31 1.16 -12.85
CA CYS A 52 -4.63 0.03 -13.74
C CYS A 52 -5.49 -1.06 -13.09
N LYS A 53 -5.85 -0.92 -11.81
CA LYS A 53 -6.68 -1.87 -11.02
C LYS A 53 -6.10 -3.28 -10.85
N MET A 54 -4.88 -3.52 -11.35
CA MET A 54 -4.17 -4.79 -11.21
C MET A 54 -3.61 -4.94 -9.78
N SER A 55 -3.47 -6.18 -9.30
CA SER A 55 -2.88 -6.46 -7.99
C SER A 55 -1.41 -6.02 -7.94
N LEU A 56 -0.95 -5.55 -6.78
CA LEU A 56 0.46 -5.21 -6.56
C LEU A 56 1.32 -6.48 -6.47
N THR A 57 2.58 -6.38 -6.85
CA THR A 57 3.55 -7.49 -6.82
C THR A 57 4.69 -7.17 -5.86
N PRO A 58 5.30 -8.17 -5.20
CA PRO A 58 6.34 -7.94 -4.20
C PRO A 58 7.56 -7.23 -4.82
N VAL A 59 8.05 -6.21 -4.12
CA VAL A 59 9.25 -5.46 -4.53
C VAL A 59 10.47 -6.30 -4.22
N LYS A 60 11.18 -6.72 -5.27
CA LYS A 60 12.46 -7.39 -5.12
C LYS A 60 13.54 -6.34 -4.89
N GLN A 61 14.28 -6.48 -3.80
CA GLN A 61 15.48 -5.71 -3.55
C GLN A 61 16.68 -6.52 -4.01
N TYR A 62 17.66 -5.87 -4.60
CA TYR A 62 18.89 -6.49 -5.08
C TYR A 62 20.05 -5.84 -4.33
N VAL A 63 21.05 -6.62 -3.94
CA VAL A 63 22.23 -6.13 -3.22
C VAL A 63 23.51 -6.67 -3.87
N CYS A 64 24.58 -5.89 -3.82
CA CYS A 64 25.88 -6.38 -4.27
C CYS A 64 26.43 -7.39 -3.23
N PRO A 65 26.79 -8.61 -3.63
CA PRO A 65 27.31 -9.61 -2.70
C PRO A 65 28.63 -9.22 -2.03
N MET A 66 29.36 -8.26 -2.62
CA MET A 66 30.63 -7.74 -2.06
C MET A 66 30.45 -6.40 -1.33
N HIS A 67 29.39 -5.67 -1.60
CA HIS A 67 29.15 -4.32 -1.06
C HIS A 67 27.69 -4.21 -0.61
N ALA A 68 27.41 -4.60 0.64
CA ALA A 68 26.06 -4.61 1.20
C ALA A 68 25.35 -3.25 1.13
N ASP A 69 26.12 -2.16 1.14
CA ASP A 69 25.59 -0.79 1.03
C ASP A 69 25.00 -0.48 -0.35
N ILE A 70 25.36 -1.25 -1.38
CA ILE A 70 24.90 -1.02 -2.76
C ILE A 70 23.65 -1.86 -3.01
N THR A 71 22.49 -1.20 -2.98
CA THR A 71 21.18 -1.81 -3.20
C THR A 71 20.46 -1.20 -4.40
N SER A 72 19.55 -1.96 -5.01
CA SER A 72 18.67 -1.48 -6.09
C SER A 72 17.36 -2.25 -6.12
N THR A 73 16.34 -1.71 -6.76
CA THR A 73 15.05 -2.39 -7.02
C THR A 73 14.95 -2.98 -8.43
N LYS A 74 16.00 -2.81 -9.25
CA LYS A 74 16.05 -3.28 -10.65
C LYS A 74 16.78 -4.62 -10.76
N LYS A 75 16.20 -5.54 -11.54
CA LYS A 75 16.71 -6.90 -11.76
C LYS A 75 18.09 -6.98 -12.42
N ASP A 76 18.46 -5.96 -13.19
CA ASP A 76 19.72 -5.90 -13.94
C ASP A 76 20.66 -4.78 -13.45
N ALA A 77 20.46 -4.34 -12.21
CA ALA A 77 21.33 -3.34 -11.60
C ALA A 77 22.77 -3.86 -11.51
N LYS A 78 23.73 -2.98 -11.80
CA LYS A 78 25.17 -3.22 -11.62
C LYS A 78 25.69 -2.42 -10.45
N CYS A 79 26.66 -2.98 -9.74
CA CYS A 79 27.25 -2.34 -8.57
C CYS A 79 28.13 -1.18 -9.01
N SER A 80 27.87 0.02 -8.50
CA SER A 80 28.65 1.21 -8.83
C SER A 80 30.11 1.13 -8.35
N LYS A 81 30.42 0.29 -7.36
CA LYS A 81 31.77 0.12 -6.81
C LYS A 81 32.61 -0.92 -7.57
N CYS A 82 32.01 -2.03 -8.00
CA CYS A 82 32.76 -3.14 -8.62
C CYS A 82 32.23 -3.62 -9.99
N GLY A 83 31.17 -3.01 -10.52
CA GLY A 83 30.60 -3.34 -11.82
C GLY A 83 29.82 -4.66 -11.90
N MET A 84 29.91 -5.54 -10.89
CA MET A 84 29.20 -6.82 -10.86
C MET A 84 27.68 -6.65 -10.77
N ALA A 85 26.93 -7.61 -11.31
CA ALA A 85 25.48 -7.66 -11.19
C ALA A 85 25.03 -7.83 -9.73
N LEU A 86 23.98 -7.12 -9.33
CA LEU A 86 23.38 -7.28 -8.00
C LEU A 86 22.54 -8.57 -7.95
N LYS A 87 22.50 -9.21 -6.78
CA LYS A 87 21.71 -10.43 -6.53
C LYS A 87 20.45 -10.11 -5.74
N GLU A 88 19.38 -10.89 -5.96
CA GLU A 88 18.14 -10.78 -5.19
C GLU A 88 18.43 -10.90 -3.69
N ALA A 89 18.17 -9.84 -2.94
CA ALA A 89 18.17 -9.83 -1.48
C ALA A 89 16.85 -10.47 -1.02
N LYS A 90 16.97 -11.46 -0.13
CA LYS A 90 15.78 -12.11 0.45
C LYS A 90 15.00 -11.07 1.26
N PRO A 91 13.71 -10.84 0.97
CA PRO A 91 12.91 -9.91 1.76
C PRO A 91 12.82 -10.44 3.19
N ALA A 92 13.21 -9.61 4.16
CA ALA A 92 13.01 -9.88 5.58
C ALA A 92 11.53 -9.67 5.92
N HIS A 93 10.69 -10.62 5.55
CA HIS A 93 9.37 -10.75 6.14
C HIS A 93 9.51 -11.51 7.46
N SER A 94 9.63 -10.74 8.55
CA SER A 94 9.28 -11.22 9.88
C SER A 94 7.88 -11.80 9.81
N LYS A 95 7.79 -13.12 9.98
CA LYS A 95 6.60 -13.73 10.57
C LYS A 95 6.48 -13.14 11.98
N HIS A 96 5.40 -12.42 12.24
CA HIS A 96 4.87 -12.22 13.58
C HIS A 96 3.41 -12.64 13.56
#